data_AF-A0A1B0PNP4-F1
#
_entry.id   AF-A0A1B0PNP4-F1
#
_cell.length_a   1.000
_cell.length_b   1.000
_cell.length_c   1.000
_cell.angle_alpha   90.00
_cell.angle_beta   90.00
_cell.angle_gamma   90.00
#
_symmetry.space_group_name_H-M   'P 1'
#
loop_
_entity.id
_entity.type
_entity.pdbx_description
1 polymer ?
#
loop_
_entity_poly.entity_id
_entity_poly.type
_entity_poly.pdbx_seq_one_letter_code
_entity_poly.pdbx_strand_id
1 'polypeptide(L)' 'GVYYGQCSEICGINHGFMPIVVEATSLPNYVSWISNKLNE' A
#
# COMPACT_ATOMS: atom_id res chain seq x y z
N GLY A 1 -3.64 -6.98 9.28
CA GLY A 1 -2.50 -7.80 8.84
C GLY A 1 -1.88 -7.18 7.60
N VAL A 2 -0.72 -7.68 7.16
CA VAL A 2 -0.01 -7.19 5.96
C VAL A 2 -0.19 -8.20 4.83
N TYR A 3 -0.58 -7.71 3.66
CA TYR A 3 -0.88 -8.48 2.47
C TYR A 3 0.00 -8.01 1.31
N TYR A 4 0.46 -8.96 0.50
CA TYR A 4 1.35 -8.72 -0.62
C TYR A 4 0.66 -9.09 -1.93
N GLY A 5 0.79 -8.22 -2.92
CA GLY A 5 0.34 -8.42 -4.29
C GLY A 5 1.45 -8.09 -5.29
N GLN A 6 1.22 -8.45 -6.55
CA GLN A 6 2.10 -8.14 -7.67
C GLN A 6 1.25 -7.56 -8.80
N CYS A 7 1.90 -6.79 -9.68
CA CYS A 7 1.26 -6.32 -10.91
C CYS A 7 0.79 -7.52 -11.76
N SER A 8 -0.42 -7.43 -12.30
CA SER A 8 -1.07 -8.55 -13.01
C SER A 8 -1.08 -8.39 -14.54
N GLU A 9 -0.50 -7.32 -15.08
CA GLU A 9 -0.47 -7.03 -16.51
C GLU A 9 0.91 -6.51 -16.92
N ILE A 10 1.46 -7.01 -18.03
CA ILE A 10 2.80 -6.62 -18.48
C ILE A 10 2.80 -5.14 -18.86
N CYS A 11 3.57 -4.34 -18.13
CA CYS A 11 3.60 -2.89 -18.28
C CYS A 11 4.99 -2.31 -18.61
N GLY A 12 6.01 -3.16 -18.82
CA GLY A 12 7.36 -2.74 -19.21
C GLY A 12 8.48 -3.58 -18.58
N ILE A 13 9.73 -3.16 -18.78
CA ILE A 13 10.93 -3.92 -18.34
C ILE A 13 10.99 -4.16 -16.83
N ASN A 14 10.39 -3.28 -16.03
CA ASN A 14 10.37 -3.37 -14.57
C ASN A 14 9.08 -4.00 -14.02
N HIS A 15 8.27 -4.67 -14.84
CA HIS A 15 7.00 -5.26 -14.43
C HIS A 15 7.12 -6.23 -13.24
N GLY A 16 8.22 -6.97 -13.13
CA GLY A 16 8.47 -7.86 -11.98
C GLY A 16 8.99 -7.17 -10.71
N PHE A 17 9.33 -5.87 -10.79
CA PHE A 17 9.93 -5.09 -9.69
C PHE A 17 8.94 -4.07 -9.10
N MET A 18 7.65 -4.31 -9.23
CA MET A 18 6.57 -3.46 -8.71
C MET A 18 5.64 -4.20 -7.75
N PRO A 19 6.12 -4.52 -6.52
CA PRO A 19 5.29 -5.13 -5.50
C PRO A 19 4.22 -4.15 -4.99
N ILE A 20 3.05 -4.68 -4.62
CA ILE A 20 1.97 -3.96 -3.96
C ILE A 20 1.88 -4.47 -2.52
N VAL A 21 1.81 -3.57 -1.55
CA VAL A 21 1.67 -3.91 -0.12
C VAL A 21 0.44 -3.22 0.44
N VAL A 22 -0.43 -3.99 1.11
CA VAL A 22 -1.62 -3.47 1.79
C VAL A 22 -1.57 -3.86 3.25
N GLU A 23 -1.66 -2.87 4.14
CA GLU A 23 -1.85 -3.09 5.56
C GLU A 23 -3.32 -2.87 5.94
N ALA A 24 -3.98 -3.92 6.42
CA ALA A 24 -5.28 -3.80 7.07
C ALA A 24 -5.08 -3.54 8.56
N THR A 25 -5.59 -2.40 9.02
CA THR A 25 -5.49 -1.96 10.42
C THR A 25 -6.87 -1.58 10.95
N SER A 26 -6.96 -1.28 12.25
CA SER A 26 -8.21 -0.82 12.86
C SER A 26 -8.54 0.62 12.40
N LEU A 27 -9.82 0.99 12.40
CA LEU A 27 -10.25 2.34 12.02
C LEU A 27 -9.54 3.45 12.81
N PRO A 28 -9.36 3.36 14.15
CA PRO A 28 -8.63 4.38 14.91
C PRO A 28 -7.19 4.61 14.41
N ASN A 29 -6.47 3.53 14.09
CA ASN A 29 -5.11 3.61 13.59
C ASN A 29 -5.06 4.28 12.21
N TYR A 30 -6.00 3.91 11.33
CA TYR A 30 -6.11 4.50 9.99
C TYR A 30 -6.39 6.01 10.05
N VAL A 31 -7.35 6.44 10.88
CA VAL A 31 -7.69 7.86 11.04
C VAL A 31 -6.51 8.67 11.59
N SER A 32 -5.82 8.13 12.60
CA SER A 32 -4.61 8.76 13.16
C SER A 32 -3.52 8.94 12.09
N TRP A 33 -3.26 7.89 11.30
CA TRP A 33 -2.28 7.93 10.21
C TRP A 33 -2.62 8.97 9.14
N ILE A 34 -3.88 9.02 8.66
CA ILE A 34 -4.33 10.02 7.69
C ILE A 34 -4.16 11.44 8.25
N SER A 35 -4.58 11.68 9.50
CA SER A 35 -4.44 12.99 10.12
C SER A 35 -2.98 13.43 10.18
N ASN A 36 -2.05 12.54 10.54
CA ASN A 36 -0.63 12.85 10.56
C ASN A 36 -0.11 13.16 9.15
N LYS A 37 -0.50 12.37 8.14
CA LYS A 37 -0.09 12.58 6.74
C LYS A 37 -0.60 13.87 6.11
N LEU A 38 -1.77 14.37 6.53
CA LEU A 38 -2.30 15.65 6.05
C LEU A 38 -1.62 16.86 6.69
N ASN A 39 -0.96 16.67 7.82
CA ASN A 39 -0.22 17.71 8.54
C ASN A 39 1.28 17.75 8.18
N GLU A 40 1.74 16.82 7.34
CA GLU A 40 3.08 16.82 6.71
C GLU A 40 3.10 17.73 5.48
#